data_AF-A0AA38IIG0-F1
#
_entry.id   AF-A0AA38IIG0-F1
#
_cell.length_a   1.000
_cell.length_b   1.000
_cell.length_c   1.000
_cell.angle_alpha   90.00
_cell.angle_beta   90.00
_cell.angle_gamma   90.00
#
_symmetry.space_group_name_H-M   'P 1'
#
loop_
_entity.id
_entity.type
_entity.pdbx_description
1 polymer ?
#
loop_
_entity_poly.entity_id
_entity_poly.type
_entity_poly.pdbx_seq_one_letter_code
_entity_poly.pdbx_strand_id
1 'polypeptide(L)'
;MQKAIQAVKENGQSKKKAAQQYHVPRSTLIRKMAGESPCCRKMGPPSELSENEENVLVSWILAMAKRGFPVHKTNIIMSVKKYLEDLGLKDFLNGIQKSNRNMQNL
;
A
#
# COMPACT_ATOMS: atom_id res chain seq x y z
N MET A 1 -8.09 -1.02 15.48
CA MET A 1 -6.95 -0.51 16.29
C MET A 1 -7.13 0.95 16.70
N GLN A 2 -7.26 1.91 15.77
CA GLN A 2 -7.40 3.36 16.10
C GLN A 2 -8.52 3.65 17.12
N LYS A 3 -9.73 3.13 16.89
CA LYS A 3 -10.87 3.30 17.80
C LYS A 3 -10.59 2.84 19.24
N ALA A 4 -9.80 1.77 19.40
CA ALA A 4 -9.42 1.25 20.72
C ALA A 4 -8.42 2.16 21.43
N ILE A 5 -7.47 2.76 20.70
CA ILE A 5 -6.51 3.73 21.26
C ILE A 5 -7.24 5.01 21.66
N GLN A 6 -8.14 5.49 20.81
CA GLN A 6 -8.96 6.67 21.06
C GLN A 6 -9.80 6.52 22.33
N ALA A 7 -10.45 5.36 22.52
CA ALA A 7 -11.24 5.10 23.71
C ALA A 7 -10.43 5.11 25.02
N VAL A 8 -9.14 4.74 24.96
CA VAL A 8 -8.25 4.83 26.14
C VAL A 8 -7.77 6.26 26.36
N LYS A 9 -7.40 6.99 25.30
CA LYS A 9 -6.83 8.34 25.40
C LYS A 9 -7.87 9.43 25.69
N GLU A 10 -9.01 9.37 25.00
CA GLU A 10 -10.03 10.43 25.02
C GLU A 10 -11.20 10.07 25.93
N ASN A 11 -11.66 8.81 25.91
CA ASN A 11 -12.83 8.38 26.69
C ASN A 11 -12.47 7.82 28.08
N GLY A 12 -11.19 7.85 28.47
CA GLY A 12 -10.70 7.39 29.78
C GLY A 12 -10.91 5.90 30.06
N GLN A 13 -11.16 5.07 29.04
CA GLN A 13 -11.40 3.64 29.25
C GLN A 13 -10.12 2.92 29.67
N SER A 14 -10.26 1.91 30.54
CA SER A 14 -9.13 1.03 30.84
C SER A 14 -8.69 0.24 29.61
N LYS A 15 -7.38 -0.01 29.48
CA LYS A 15 -6.81 -0.78 28.35
C LYS A 15 -7.48 -2.14 28.17
N LYS A 16 -7.93 -2.79 29.27
CA LYS A 16 -8.66 -4.06 29.24
C LYS A 16 -10.06 -3.89 28.65
N LYS A 17 -10.80 -2.87 29.11
CA LYS A 17 -12.15 -2.57 28.63
C LYS A 17 -12.15 -2.20 27.15
N ALA A 18 -11.23 -1.34 26.72
CA ALA A 18 -11.09 -0.99 25.31
C ALA A 18 -10.69 -2.20 24.44
N ALA A 19 -9.78 -3.06 24.92
CA ALA A 19 -9.39 -4.26 24.20
C ALA A 19 -10.59 -5.21 23.94
N GLN A 20 -11.42 -5.42 24.96
CA GLN A 20 -12.63 -6.24 24.84
C GLN A 20 -13.67 -5.59 23.93
N GLN A 21 -13.96 -4.31 24.14
CA GLN A 21 -14.98 -3.58 23.40
C GLN A 21 -14.69 -3.52 21.89
N TYR A 22 -13.42 -3.36 21.51
CA TYR A 22 -13.00 -3.24 20.11
C TYR A 22 -12.38 -4.53 19.54
N HIS A 23 -12.49 -5.65 20.25
CA HIS A 23 -12.03 -6.97 19.82
C HIS A 23 -10.58 -6.97 19.34
N VAL A 24 -9.70 -6.26 20.06
CA VAL A 24 -8.26 -6.22 19.78
C VAL A 24 -7.48 -6.91 20.90
N PRO A 25 -6.39 -7.64 20.61
CA PRO A 25 -5.56 -8.21 21.67
C PRO A 25 -4.99 -7.12 22.57
N ARG A 26 -5.10 -7.32 23.89
CA ARG A 26 -4.63 -6.35 24.90
C ARG A 26 -3.14 -6.04 24.75
N SER A 27 -2.32 -7.06 24.49
CA SER A 27 -0.87 -6.91 24.27
C SER A 27 -0.58 -6.02 23.06
N THR A 28 -1.30 -6.21 21.95
CA THR A 28 -1.16 -5.37 20.77
C THR A 28 -1.56 -3.93 21.07
N LEU A 29 -2.68 -3.70 21.77
CA LEU A 29 -3.10 -2.35 22.16
C LEU A 29 -2.03 -1.63 23.00
N ILE A 30 -1.44 -2.33 23.98
CA ILE A 30 -0.36 -1.80 24.82
C ILE A 30 0.87 -1.42 23.98
N ARG A 31 1.37 -2.33 23.14
CA ARG A 31 2.55 -2.07 22.28
C ARG A 31 2.32 -0.90 21.33
N LYS A 32 1.12 -0.80 20.74
CA LYS A 32 0.75 0.33 19.86
C LYS A 32 0.67 1.65 20.64
N MET A 33 0.16 1.64 21.87
CA MET A 33 0.12 2.82 22.72
C MET A 33 1.51 3.25 23.21
N ALA A 34 2.42 2.30 23.43
CA ALA A 34 3.81 2.55 23.81
C ALA A 34 4.68 3.07 22.65
N GLY A 35 4.17 3.10 21.43
CA GLY A 35 4.90 3.58 20.25
C GLY A 35 5.86 2.55 19.64
N GLU A 36 5.90 1.31 20.13
CA GLU A 36 6.80 0.25 19.61
C GLU A 36 6.53 -0.09 18.15
N SER A 37 5.32 0.18 17.66
CA SER A 37 5.03 0.11 16.24
C SER A 37 3.89 1.06 15.86
N PRO A 38 3.95 1.67 14.66
CA PRO A 38 2.93 2.61 14.21
C PRO A 38 1.53 1.95 14.18
N CYS A 39 0.51 2.69 14.62
CA CYS A 39 -0.87 2.20 14.68
C CYS A 39 -1.40 1.80 13.29
N CYS A 40 -1.05 2.60 12.29
CA CYS A 40 -1.39 2.39 10.90
C CYS A 40 -0.08 2.35 10.12
N ARG A 41 0.20 1.21 9.48
CA ARG A 41 1.27 1.10 8.49
C ARG A 41 0.74 0.30 7.32
N LYS A 42 1.12 0.66 6.10
CA LYS A 42 0.97 -0.27 4.97
C LYS A 42 1.85 -1.49 5.27
N MET A 43 1.27 -2.67 5.09
CA MET A 43 2.00 -3.93 5.19
C MET A 43 2.58 -4.22 3.81
N GLY A 44 3.87 -4.54 3.75
CA GLY A 44 4.59 -4.78 2.50
C GLY A 44 5.54 -3.64 2.10
N PRO A 45 6.31 -3.83 1.01
CA PRO A 45 7.14 -2.79 0.44
C PRO A 45 6.31 -1.59 -0.04
N PRO A 46 6.91 -0.39 -0.15
CA PRO A 46 6.26 0.75 -0.79
C PRO A 46 5.88 0.40 -2.24
N SER A 47 4.82 1.04 -2.75
CA SER A 47 4.47 0.96 -4.17
C SER A 47 5.55 1.68 -4.98
N GLU A 48 5.87 1.17 -6.17
CA GLU A 48 6.76 1.82 -7.13
C GLU A 48 6.14 3.12 -7.68
N LEU A 49 4.81 3.22 -7.65
CA LEU A 49 4.06 4.41 -8.02
C LEU A 49 3.66 5.20 -6.78
N SER A 50 3.79 6.52 -6.86
CA SER A 50 3.23 7.45 -5.90
C SER A 50 1.69 7.46 -5.98
N GLU A 51 1.06 7.91 -4.90
CA GLU A 51 -0.41 8.02 -4.83
C GLU A 51 -0.97 8.96 -5.93
N ASN A 52 -0.22 10.01 -6.29
CA ASN A 52 -0.60 10.93 -7.35
C ASN A 52 -0.61 10.22 -8.73
N GLU A 53 0.40 9.41 -9.01
CA GLU A 53 0.48 8.64 -10.27
C GLU A 53 -0.64 7.59 -10.33
N GLU A 54 -0.89 6.89 -9.22
CA GLU A 54 -2.01 5.93 -9.12
C GLU A 54 -3.36 6.63 -9.36
N ASN A 55 -3.58 7.84 -8.82
CA ASN A 55 -4.80 8.61 -9.02
C ASN A 55 -5.01 9.02 -10.49
N VAL A 56 -3.94 9.41 -11.19
CA VAL A 56 -4.00 9.71 -12.62
C VAL A 56 -4.41 8.46 -13.41
N LEU A 57 -3.81 7.30 -13.11
CA LEU A 57 -4.16 6.03 -13.75
C LEU A 57 -5.63 5.65 -13.51
N VAL A 58 -6.12 5.77 -12.27
CA VAL A 58 -7.53 5.51 -11.93
C VAL A 58 -8.46 6.45 -12.72
N SER A 59 -8.13 7.74 -12.78
CA SER A 59 -8.93 8.72 -13.51
C SER A 59 -9.03 8.36 -15.01
N TRP A 60 -7.93 7.94 -15.60
CA TRP A 60 -7.85 7.50 -16.99
C TRP A 60 -8.67 6.22 -17.22
N ILE A 61 -8.53 5.19 -16.37
CA ILE A 61 -9.29 3.94 -16.48
C ILE A 61 -10.81 4.21 -16.43
N LEU A 62 -11.25 5.03 -15.47
CA LEU A 62 -12.66 5.40 -15.32
C LEU A 62 -13.16 6.22 -16.52
N ALA A 63 -12.35 7.13 -17.02
CA ALA A 63 -12.65 7.96 -18.17
C ALA A 63 -12.80 7.14 -19.47
N MET A 64 -11.97 6.12 -19.64
CA MET A 64 -12.01 5.18 -20.76
C MET A 64 -13.23 4.25 -20.68
N ALA A 65 -13.52 3.71 -19.50
CA ALA A 65 -14.71 2.91 -19.25
C ALA A 65 -16.01 3.69 -19.56
N LYS A 66 -16.12 4.94 -19.10
CA LYS A 66 -17.27 5.82 -19.37
C LYS A 66 -17.52 6.09 -20.86
N ARG A 67 -16.46 6.06 -21.67
CA ARG A 67 -16.53 6.28 -23.12
C ARG A 67 -16.79 5.00 -23.93
N GLY A 68 -17.00 3.87 -23.26
CA GLY A 68 -17.25 2.57 -23.91
C GLY A 68 -15.98 1.78 -24.27
N PHE A 69 -14.81 2.21 -23.79
CA PHE A 69 -13.52 1.54 -24.05
C PHE A 69 -12.86 1.12 -22.74
N PRO A 70 -13.40 0.13 -22.01
CA PRO A 70 -12.82 -0.31 -20.74
C PRO A 70 -11.38 -0.80 -20.92
N VAL A 71 -10.48 -0.36 -20.03
CA VAL A 71 -9.07 -0.75 -20.07
C VAL A 71 -8.89 -2.09 -19.37
N HIS A 72 -8.28 -3.07 -20.07
CA HIS A 72 -7.99 -4.37 -19.47
C HIS A 72 -6.68 -4.37 -18.68
N LYS A 73 -6.55 -5.34 -17.76
CA LYS A 73 -5.37 -5.52 -16.90
C LYS A 73 -4.04 -5.52 -17.66
N THR A 74 -3.99 -6.17 -18.82
CA THR A 74 -2.78 -6.24 -19.66
C THR A 74 -2.39 -4.86 -20.19
N ASN A 75 -3.36 -4.06 -20.65
CA ASN A 75 -3.12 -2.69 -21.09
C ASN A 75 -2.58 -1.83 -19.93
N ILE A 76 -3.14 -1.96 -18.73
CA ILE A 76 -2.66 -1.21 -17.55
C ILE A 76 -1.20 -1.58 -17.25
N ILE A 77 -0.88 -2.87 -17.20
CA ILE A 77 0.48 -3.36 -16.96
C ILE A 77 1.47 -2.82 -18.01
N MET A 78 1.11 -2.87 -19.29
CA MET A 78 1.97 -2.38 -20.37
C MET A 78 2.16 -0.86 -20.31
N SER A 79 1.09 -0.11 -20.03
CA SER A 79 1.15 1.35 -19.89
C SER A 79 2.02 1.76 -18.71
N VAL A 80 1.86 1.13 -17.56
CA VAL A 80 2.67 1.39 -16.36
C VAL A 80 4.13 1.02 -16.59
N LYS A 81 4.39 -0.14 -17.20
CA LYS A 81 5.75 -0.55 -17.55
C LYS A 81 6.44 0.48 -18.43
N LYS A 82 5.78 0.91 -19.51
CA LYS A 82 6.32 1.94 -20.42
C LYS A 82 6.57 3.26 -19.68
N TYR A 83 5.63 3.69 -18.84
CA TYR A 83 5.78 4.91 -18.05
C TYR A 83 7.02 4.88 -17.15
N LEU A 84 7.27 3.76 -16.47
CA LEU A 84 8.45 3.58 -15.62
C LEU A 84 9.76 3.52 -16.43
N GLU A 85 9.73 2.89 -17.61
CA GLU A 85 10.87 2.85 -18.55
C GLU A 85 11.23 4.26 -19.04
N ASP A 86 10.22 5.08 -19.39
CA ASP A 86 10.40 6.47 -19.83
C ASP A 86 10.98 7.36 -18.70
N LEU A 87 10.73 7.01 -17.43
CA LEU A 87 11.33 7.65 -16.26
C LEU A 87 12.72 7.10 -15.90
N GLY A 88 13.18 6.03 -16.55
CA GLY A 88 14.47 5.38 -16.29
C GLY A 88 14.48 4.38 -15.13
N LEU A 89 13.31 4.00 -14.59
CA LEU A 89 13.16 3.03 -13.50
C LEU A 89 13.00 1.61 -14.10
N LYS A 90 13.98 0.73 -13.92
CA LYS A 90 14.12 -0.50 -14.74
C LYS A 90 13.42 -1.78 -14.24
N ASP A 91 12.82 -1.79 -13.05
CA ASP A 91 12.43 -3.07 -12.41
C ASP A 91 10.93 -3.20 -12.07
N PHE A 92 10.02 -3.03 -13.06
CA PHE A 92 8.61 -3.36 -12.85
C PHE A 92 8.36 -4.88 -12.91
N LEU A 93 8.28 -5.51 -11.74
CA LEU A 93 8.28 -6.97 -11.55
C LEU A 93 7.03 -7.73 -12.02
N ASN A 94 6.07 -7.13 -12.71
CA ASN A 94 4.97 -7.88 -13.33
C ASN A 94 4.62 -7.46 -14.75
N GLY A 95 5.66 -7.52 -15.59
CA GLY A 95 5.60 -8.04 -16.96
C GLY A 95 6.89 -8.76 -17.41
N ILE A 96 7.65 -9.31 -16.45
CA ILE A 96 8.91 -10.10 -16.45
C ILE A 96 9.85 -10.02 -17.68
N GLN A 97 11.10 -9.60 -17.44
CA GLN A 97 12.32 -10.40 -17.69
C GLN A 97 13.24 -10.27 -16.45
N LYS A 98 13.51 -11.39 -15.76
CA LYS A 98 14.68 -11.51 -14.88
C LYS A 98 15.78 -12.26 -15.65
N SER A 99 16.80 -11.54 -16.10
CA SER A 99 18.19 -11.99 -16.30
C SER A 99 19.04 -10.70 -16.34
N ASN A 100 20.06 -10.45 -15.52
CA ASN A 100 21.17 -11.30 -15.12
C ASN A 100 21.58 -11.03 -13.66
N ARG A 101 21.47 -12.06 -12.79
CA ARG A 101 22.43 -12.23 -11.69
C ARG A 101 23.65 -12.96 -12.28
N ASN A 102 24.52 -12.21 -12.97
CA ASN A 102 25.95 -12.48 -13.17
C ASN A 102 26.49 -11.58 -14.28
N MET A 103 27.13 -10.47 -13.91
CA MET A 103 28.27 -9.92 -14.64
C MET A 103 28.97 -8.82 -13.84
N GLN A 104 29.48 -9.14 -12.66
CA GLN A 104 30.70 -8.53 -12.09
C GLN A 104 31.38 -9.56 -11.18
N ASN A 105 32.10 -10.49 -11.80
CA ASN A 105 33.33 -11.02 -11.24
C ASN A 105 34.39 -10.78 -12.30
N LEU A 106 35.18 -9.73 -12.09
CA LEU A 106 36.61 -9.60 -12.40
C LEU A 106 37.13 -8.35 -11.69
#